data_AF-A0A7S3EQ43-F1
#
_entry.id   AF-A0A7S3EQ43-F1
#
_cell.length_a   1.000
_cell.length_b   1.000
_cell.length_c   1.000
_cell.angle_alpha   90.00
_cell.angle_beta   90.00
_cell.angle_gamma   90.00
#
_symmetry.space_group_name_H-M   'P 1'
#
loop_
_entity.id
_entity.type
_entity.pdbx_description
1 polymer ?
#
loop_
_entity_poly.entity_id
_entity_poly.type
_entity_poly.pdbx_seq_one_letter_code
_entity_poly.pdbx_strand_id
1 'polypeptide(L)'
;MGPTTFLPRTHTDDKAHVELRTHSPSSGRAASFVDLESTATAMSAGPPPSARDDLLQRCPRRLGLLKAGDAILFDSRVLHCGGSNDSASRRALFYFSFKRKGARVDEYAGTMDAELQRRRLKLCDSHVWLRGPGTL
;
A
#
# COMPACT_ATOMS: atom_id res chain seq x y z
N MET A 1 9.32 -7.53 -0.97
CA MET A 1 8.03 -7.36 -0.25
C MET A 1 7.80 -8.54 0.67
N GLY A 2 7.99 -8.37 1.98
CA GLY A 2 7.65 -9.35 3.01
C GLY A 2 6.21 -9.22 3.47
N PRO A 3 5.79 -9.92 4.55
CA PRO A 3 4.39 -10.08 4.95
C PRO A 3 3.61 -8.76 4.98
N THR A 4 2.34 -8.81 4.56
CA THR A 4 1.49 -7.61 4.57
C THR A 4 0.92 -7.41 5.97
N THR A 5 1.13 -6.22 6.53
CA THR A 5 0.51 -5.79 7.80
C THR A 5 -0.78 -5.05 7.49
N PHE A 6 -1.85 -5.39 8.22
CA PHE A 6 -3.15 -4.76 8.14
C PHE A 6 -3.46 -4.06 9.47
N LEU A 7 -4.12 -2.91 9.37
CA LEU A 7 -4.73 -2.20 10.50
C LEU A 7 -6.24 -2.41 10.39
N PRO A 8 -6.82 -3.40 11.10
CA PRO A 8 -8.23 -3.71 10.96
C PRO A 8 -9.11 -2.52 11.34
N ARG A 9 -10.32 -2.48 10.77
CA ARG A 9 -11.37 -1.48 11.03
C ARG A 9 -11.09 -0.04 10.58
N THR A 10 -9.92 0.27 10.01
CA THR A 10 -9.67 1.62 9.48
C THR A 10 -10.60 1.98 8.31
N HIS A 11 -11.12 0.98 7.58
CA HIS A 11 -12.11 1.18 6.50
C HIS A 11 -13.45 1.76 6.97
N THR A 12 -13.73 1.71 8.28
CA THR A 12 -14.91 2.34 8.91
C THR A 12 -14.55 3.57 9.76
N ASP A 13 -13.27 3.93 9.82
CA ASP A 13 -12.78 5.06 10.61
C ASP A 13 -12.26 6.16 9.68
N ASP A 14 -13.13 7.11 9.34
CA ASP A 14 -12.78 8.22 8.45
C ASP A 14 -11.64 9.08 9.00
N LYS A 15 -11.47 9.13 10.33
CA LYS A 15 -10.37 9.89 10.95
C LYS A 15 -9.02 9.23 10.70
N ALA A 16 -8.96 7.89 10.67
CA ALA A 16 -7.71 7.16 10.43
C ALA A 16 -7.05 7.54 9.09
N HIS A 17 -7.85 7.77 8.04
CA HIS A 17 -7.34 8.20 6.75
C HIS A 17 -6.85 9.65 6.74
N VAL A 18 -7.50 10.52 7.51
CA VAL A 18 -7.09 11.92 7.67
C VAL A 18 -5.80 11.99 8.47
N GLU A 19 -5.75 11.34 9.64
CA GLU A 19 -4.59 11.27 10.54
C GLU A 19 -3.34 10.69 9.85
N LEU A 20 -3.52 9.71 8.95
CA LEU A 20 -2.40 9.17 8.17
C LEU A 20 -1.91 10.17 7.11
N ARG A 21 -2.81 10.96 6.51
CA ARG A 21 -2.51 11.90 5.41
C ARG A 21 -1.94 13.24 5.89
N THR A 22 -2.24 13.66 7.13
CA THR A 22 -1.87 14.98 7.67
C THR A 22 -0.36 15.25 7.77
N HIS A 23 0.49 14.25 7.49
CA HIS A 23 1.95 14.42 7.38
C HIS A 23 2.54 13.96 6.04
N SER A 24 1.74 13.83 4.99
CA SER A 24 2.32 13.69 3.65
C SER A 24 2.73 15.08 3.17
N PRO A 25 4.02 15.46 3.13
CA PRO A 25 4.41 16.54 2.24
C PRO A 25 3.94 16.12 0.85
N SER A 26 3.21 17.01 0.20
CA SER A 26 2.79 16.85 -1.18
C SER A 26 3.92 16.29 -2.03
N SER A 27 3.58 15.31 -2.87
CA SER A 27 4.35 14.94 -4.06
C SER A 27 5.02 16.17 -4.70
N GLY A 28 6.37 16.18 -4.71
CA GLY A 28 7.17 17.01 -5.61
C GLY A 28 7.74 18.33 -5.07
N ARG A 29 8.78 18.28 -4.23
CA ARG A 29 10.05 19.04 -4.39
C ARG A 29 10.99 18.77 -3.21
N ALA A 30 12.24 18.46 -3.57
CA ALA A 30 13.46 18.39 -2.77
C ALA A 30 13.28 18.04 -1.28
N ALA A 31 13.66 16.81 -0.93
CA ALA A 31 14.37 16.62 0.34
C ALA A 31 15.60 17.53 0.28
N SER A 32 15.48 18.74 0.83
CA SER A 32 16.64 19.55 1.14
C SER A 32 17.43 18.73 2.15
N PHE A 33 18.55 18.21 1.67
CA PHE A 33 19.69 17.79 2.46
C PHE A 33 19.88 18.87 3.53
N VAL A 34 19.51 18.57 4.77
CA VAL A 34 19.76 19.46 5.89
C VAL A 34 21.25 19.40 6.15
N ASP A 35 21.92 20.54 5.95
CA ASP A 35 23.33 20.71 6.24
C ASP A 35 23.61 20.27 7.68
N LEU A 36 24.52 19.31 7.79
CA LEU A 36 24.95 18.69 9.02
C LEU A 36 25.98 19.60 9.70
N GLU A 37 25.62 20.81 10.10
CA GLU A 37 26.48 21.59 10.99
C GLU A 37 25.70 22.62 11.81
N SER A 38 25.93 22.57 13.12
CA SER A 38 25.48 23.52 14.14
C SER A 38 24.09 23.30 14.75
N THR A 39 23.99 22.37 15.69
CA THR A 39 23.33 22.62 16.98
C THR A 39 23.73 21.56 18.00
N ALA A 40 24.96 21.68 18.50
CA ALA A 40 25.25 21.18 19.83
C ALA A 40 24.52 22.12 20.82
N THR A 41 23.65 21.53 21.66
CA THR A 41 22.95 22.10 22.84
C THR A 41 21.43 22.17 22.69
N ALA A 42 20.78 21.01 22.76
CA ALA A 42 19.50 20.82 23.44
C ALA A 42 19.21 19.30 23.56
N MET A 43 19.52 18.72 24.71
CA MET A 43 18.84 17.50 25.15
C MET A 43 17.39 17.88 25.49
N SER A 44 16.56 18.03 24.47
CA SER A 44 15.13 18.30 24.60
C SER A 44 14.40 17.12 24.00
N ALA A 45 13.38 16.63 24.72
CA ALA A 45 12.48 15.57 24.26
C ALA A 45 12.15 15.75 22.77
N GLY A 46 12.20 14.64 22.02
CA GLY A 46 11.90 14.65 20.59
C GLY A 46 10.54 15.30 20.29
N PRO A 47 10.29 15.70 19.03
CA PRO A 47 9.02 16.29 18.65
C PRO A 47 7.85 15.42 19.15
N PRO A 48 6.74 16.03 19.61
CA PRO A 48 5.59 15.26 20.07
C PRO A 48 5.15 14.28 18.97
N PRO A 49 4.69 13.07 19.34
CA PRO A 49 4.27 12.08 18.37
C PRO A 49 3.22 12.70 17.45
N SER A 50 3.39 12.48 16.15
CA SER A 50 2.45 12.99 15.19
C SER A 50 1.10 12.27 15.34
N ALA A 51 -0.01 12.88 14.91
CA ALA A 51 -1.31 12.20 14.89
C ALA A 51 -1.25 10.85 14.13
N ARG A 52 -0.34 10.76 13.15
CA ARG A 52 0.00 9.52 12.45
C ARG A 52 0.66 8.50 13.37
N ASP A 53 1.68 8.89 14.14
CA ASP A 53 2.38 7.97 15.04
C ASP A 53 1.43 7.46 16.13
N ASP A 54 0.58 8.34 16.68
CA ASP A 54 -0.46 7.97 17.65
C ASP A 54 -1.44 6.95 17.06
N LEU A 55 -1.92 7.18 15.83
CA LEU A 55 -2.75 6.22 15.09
C LEU A 55 -2.05 4.87 14.96
N LEU A 56 -0.79 4.86 14.51
CA LEU A 56 -0.03 3.62 14.27
C LEU A 56 0.27 2.86 15.58
N GLN A 57 0.45 3.56 16.69
CA GLN A 57 0.68 2.97 18.01
C GLN A 57 -0.61 2.38 18.61
N ARG A 58 -1.74 3.10 18.50
CA ARG A 58 -3.01 2.67 19.11
C ARG A 58 -3.76 1.61 18.28
N CYS A 59 -3.56 1.58 16.96
CA CYS A 59 -4.29 0.67 16.10
C CYS A 59 -3.81 -0.78 16.28
N PRO A 60 -4.72 -1.75 16.47
CA PRO A 60 -4.37 -3.16 16.39
C PRO A 60 -3.73 -3.49 15.04
N ARG A 61 -2.66 -4.28 15.04
CA ARG A 61 -1.96 -4.72 13.83
C ARG A 61 -2.16 -6.21 13.63
N ARG A 62 -2.32 -6.64 12.38
CA ARG A 62 -2.42 -8.06 12.00
C ARG A 62 -1.48 -8.34 10.85
N LEU A 63 -0.69 -9.40 10.98
CA LEU A 63 0.27 -9.81 9.96
C LEU A 63 -0.33 -10.93 9.10
N GLY A 64 -0.36 -10.74 7.79
CA GLY A 64 -0.82 -11.76 6.84
C GLY A 64 0.29 -12.77 6.54
N LEU A 65 0.24 -13.93 7.19
CA LEU A 65 1.19 -15.05 7.03
C LEU A 65 0.62 -16.12 6.07
N LEU A 66 0.29 -15.68 4.86
CA LEU A 66 -0.32 -16.51 3.82
C LEU A 66 0.69 -17.49 3.21
N LYS A 67 0.27 -18.73 2.96
CA LYS A 67 0.98 -19.70 2.13
C LYS A 67 0.60 -19.54 0.65
N ALA A 68 1.35 -20.19 -0.23
CA ALA A 68 1.00 -20.24 -1.64
C ALA A 68 -0.37 -20.91 -1.82
N GLY A 69 -1.27 -20.24 -2.55
CA GLY A 69 -2.66 -20.68 -2.73
C GLY A 69 -3.65 -20.06 -1.75
N ASP A 70 -3.19 -19.49 -0.64
CA ASP A 70 -4.06 -18.75 0.27
C ASP A 70 -4.43 -17.40 -0.34
N ALA A 71 -5.63 -16.91 -0.03
CA ALA A 71 -6.11 -15.61 -0.45
C ALA A 71 -6.53 -14.77 0.77
N ILE A 72 -6.32 -13.46 0.65
CA ILE A 72 -6.90 -12.49 1.57
C ILE A 72 -7.78 -11.52 0.80
N LEU A 73 -8.96 -11.26 1.36
CA LEU A 73 -9.91 -10.28 0.85
C LEU A 73 -10.10 -9.20 1.91
N PHE A 74 -10.01 -7.94 1.50
CA PHE A 74 -10.18 -6.80 2.39
C PHE A 74 -10.82 -5.61 1.65
N ASP A 75 -11.49 -4.72 2.37
CA ASP A 75 -12.01 -3.45 1.84
C ASP A 75 -10.83 -2.55 1.44
N SER A 76 -10.91 -1.88 0.29
CA SER A 76 -9.81 -1.06 -0.25
C SER A 76 -9.38 0.10 0.65
N ARG A 77 -10.20 0.48 1.64
CA ARG A 77 -9.90 1.50 2.66
C ARG A 77 -9.22 0.92 3.91
N VAL A 78 -9.01 -0.39 4.00
CA VAL A 78 -8.18 -0.94 5.07
C VAL A 78 -6.74 -0.45 4.88
N LEU A 79 -6.18 0.21 5.88
CA LEU A 79 -4.80 0.65 5.89
C LEU A 79 -3.92 -0.60 6.01
N HIS A 80 -2.97 -0.73 5.09
CA HIS A 80 -2.07 -1.86 5.04
C HIS A 80 -0.74 -1.48 4.40
N CYS A 81 0.29 -2.23 4.70
CA CYS A 81 1.60 -2.06 4.08
C CYS A 81 2.32 -3.41 3.92
N GLY A 82 3.10 -3.54 2.86
CA GLY A 82 4.03 -4.67 2.74
C GLY A 82 5.28 -4.41 3.58
N GLY A 83 5.73 -5.43 4.33
CA GLY A 83 6.99 -5.38 5.05
C GLY A 83 8.21 -5.54 4.14
N SER A 84 9.41 -5.44 4.72
CA SER A 84 10.66 -5.82 4.03
C SER A 84 10.67 -7.31 3.74
N ASN A 85 11.22 -7.71 2.58
CA ASN A 85 11.51 -9.12 2.30
C ASN A 85 12.98 -9.37 2.55
N ASP A 86 13.31 -9.91 3.71
CA ASP A 86 14.70 -10.18 4.10
C ASP A 86 15.14 -11.59 3.68
N SER A 87 14.31 -12.32 2.93
CA SER A 87 14.65 -13.64 2.38
C SER A 87 15.35 -13.53 1.02
N ALA A 88 16.11 -14.57 0.66
CA ALA A 88 16.72 -14.70 -0.67
C ALA A 88 15.71 -15.02 -1.78
N SER A 89 14.47 -15.38 -1.44
CA SER A 89 13.44 -15.78 -2.39
C SER A 89 12.56 -14.60 -2.81
N ARG A 90 12.09 -14.63 -4.07
CA ARG A 90 11.13 -13.64 -4.56
C ARG A 90 9.74 -13.90 -3.99
N ARG A 91 9.05 -12.83 -3.57
CA ARG A 91 7.60 -12.88 -3.30
C ARG A 91 6.82 -12.37 -4.50
N ALA A 92 6.05 -13.24 -5.12
CA ALA A 92 5.06 -12.87 -6.14
C ALA A 92 3.66 -12.82 -5.50
N LEU A 93 2.87 -11.80 -5.84
CA LEU A 93 1.48 -11.67 -5.42
C LEU A 93 0.60 -11.46 -6.64
N PHE A 94 -0.53 -12.17 -6.69
CA PHE A 94 -1.62 -11.89 -7.61
C PHE A 94 -2.70 -11.10 -6.87
N TYR A 95 -3.01 -9.90 -7.34
CA TYR A 95 -3.99 -9.02 -6.71
C TYR A 95 -5.00 -8.53 -7.74
N PHE A 96 -6.27 -8.53 -7.37
CA PHE A 96 -7.37 -7.95 -8.13
C PHE A 96 -8.37 -7.33 -7.16
N SER A 97 -9.23 -6.46 -7.67
CA SER A 97 -10.25 -5.80 -6.85
C SER A 97 -11.61 -5.93 -7.50
N PHE A 98 -12.63 -6.14 -6.67
CA PHE A 98 -14.01 -6.06 -7.09
C PHE A 98 -14.48 -4.61 -6.97
N LYS A 99 -15.22 -4.14 -7.97
CA LYS A 99 -15.88 -2.83 -7.95
C LYS A 99 -17.37 -3.01 -8.23
N ARG A 100 -18.20 -2.10 -7.73
CA ARG A 100 -19.62 -2.04 -8.08
C ARG A 100 -19.76 -1.96 -9.59
N LYS A 101 -20.76 -2.65 -10.16
CA LYS A 101 -21.10 -2.52 -11.58
C LYS A 101 -21.32 -1.04 -11.94
N GLY A 102 -20.68 -0.58 -13.01
CA GLY A 102 -20.75 0.82 -13.46
C GLY A 102 -19.95 1.81 -12.62
N ALA A 103 -19.20 1.36 -11.60
CA ALA A 103 -18.22 2.23 -10.95
C ALA A 103 -17.13 2.62 -11.96
N ARG A 104 -16.76 3.90 -11.96
CA ARG A 104 -15.62 4.36 -12.75
C ARG A 104 -14.37 3.66 -12.25
N VAL A 105 -13.57 3.17 -13.19
CA VAL A 105 -12.19 2.82 -12.89
C VAL A 105 -11.46 4.14 -12.91
N ASP A 106 -11.27 4.77 -11.74
CA ASP A 106 -10.44 5.96 -11.66
C ASP A 106 -9.08 5.65 -12.32
N GLU A 107 -8.59 6.59 -13.13
CA GLU A 107 -7.41 6.45 -14.00
C GLU A 107 -6.09 6.16 -13.25
N TYR A 108 -6.14 6.01 -11.93
CA TYR A 108 -5.03 5.58 -11.07
C TYR A 108 -4.74 4.07 -11.19
N ALA A 109 -4.71 3.58 -12.42
CA ALA A 109 -4.14 2.30 -12.82
C ALA A 109 -2.60 2.35 -12.86
N GLY A 110 -1.96 3.15 -11.99
CA GLY A 110 -0.51 3.35 -12.01
C GLY A 110 0.31 2.07 -11.73
N THR A 111 -0.34 1.01 -11.24
CA THR A 111 0.27 -0.31 -11.01
C THR A 111 -0.26 -1.39 -11.95
N MET A 112 -1.22 -1.06 -12.81
CA MET A 112 -1.72 -1.98 -13.83
C MET A 112 -0.81 -1.86 -15.04
N ASP A 113 -0.39 -3.00 -15.60
CA ASP A 113 0.35 -3.00 -16.85
C ASP A 113 -0.44 -2.25 -17.94
N ALA A 114 0.25 -1.35 -18.67
CA ALA A 114 -0.38 -0.47 -19.64
C ALA A 114 -1.01 -1.24 -20.82
N GLU A 115 -0.50 -2.42 -21.15
CA GLU A 115 -1.11 -3.31 -22.14
C GLU A 115 -2.42 -3.89 -21.60
N LEU A 116 -2.43 -4.40 -20.37
CA LEU A 116 -3.65 -4.91 -19.73
C LEU A 116 -4.71 -3.82 -19.58
N GLN A 117 -4.30 -2.59 -19.25
CA GLN A 117 -5.19 -1.43 -19.18
C GLN A 117 -5.78 -1.08 -20.55
N ARG A 118 -4.95 -1.02 -21.60
CA ARG A 118 -5.41 -0.76 -22.98
C ARG A 118 -6.38 -1.82 -23.47
N ARG A 119 -6.12 -3.10 -23.17
CA ARG A 119 -6.95 -4.23 -23.59
C ARG A 119 -8.26 -4.35 -22.81
N ARG A 120 -8.42 -3.58 -21.71
CA ARG A 120 -9.61 -3.57 -20.84
C ARG A 120 -10.04 -4.98 -20.38
N LEU A 121 -9.07 -5.87 -20.19
CA LEU A 121 -9.34 -7.25 -19.82
C LEU A 121 -9.85 -7.30 -18.39
N LYS A 122 -10.88 -8.11 -18.18
CA LYS A 122 -11.49 -8.40 -16.89
C LYS A 122 -10.89 -9.69 -16.32
N LEU A 123 -11.17 -9.95 -15.04
CA LEU A 123 -10.75 -11.19 -14.40
C LEU A 123 -11.29 -12.45 -15.12
N CYS A 124 -12.49 -12.38 -15.71
CA CYS A 124 -13.06 -13.47 -16.52
C CYS A 124 -12.28 -13.75 -17.81
N ASP A 125 -11.43 -12.82 -18.25
CA ASP A 125 -10.60 -12.96 -19.44
C ASP A 125 -9.23 -13.58 -19.09
N SER A 126 -9.13 -14.29 -17.96
CA SER A 126 -7.88 -14.89 -17.44
C SER A 126 -7.17 -15.80 -18.42
N HIS A 127 -7.93 -16.55 -19.21
CA HIS A 127 -7.40 -17.36 -20.28
C HIS A 127 -6.65 -16.56 -21.36
N VAL A 128 -6.92 -15.27 -21.51
CA VAL A 128 -6.30 -14.37 -22.50
C VAL A 128 -5.05 -13.68 -21.96
N TRP A 129 -5.00 -13.35 -20.68
CA TRP A 129 -3.85 -12.67 -20.07
C TRP A 129 -2.88 -13.60 -19.32
N LEU A 130 -3.28 -14.83 -18.97
CA LEU A 130 -2.36 -15.86 -18.45
C LEU A 130 -1.53 -16.50 -19.56
N ARG A 131 -2.02 -16.48 -20.80
CA ARG A 131 -1.27 -16.96 -21.98
C ARG A 131 -0.45 -15.79 -22.51
N GLY A 132 0.85 -15.81 -22.24
CA GLY A 132 1.76 -14.79 -22.76
C GLY A 132 1.78 -14.80 -24.31
N PRO A 133 2.20 -13.70 -24.95
CA PRO A 133 2.43 -13.71 -26.39
C PRO A 133 3.50 -14.77 -26.71
N GLY A 134 3.12 -15.84 -27.40
CA GLY A 134 4.04 -16.89 -27.87
C GLY A 134 3.91 -18.28 -27.25
N THR A 135 2.81 -18.61 -26.56
CA THR A 135 2.52 -20.00 -26.13
C THR A 135 1.38 -20.60 -26.95
N LEU A 136 1.74 -21.28 -28.05
CA LEU A 136 0.98 -22.36 -28.69
C LEU A 136 1.75 -23.66 -28.47
#